data_AF-A0A6G0VK66-F1
#
_entry.id   AF-A0A6G0VK66-F1
#
_cell.length_a   1.000
_cell.length_b   1.000
_cell.length_c   1.000
_cell.angle_alpha   90.00
_cell.angle_beta   90.00
_cell.angle_gamma   90.00
#
_symmetry.space_group_name_H-M   'P 1'
#
loop_
_entity.id
_entity.type
_entity.pdbx_description
1 polymer ?
#
loop_
_entity_poly.entity_id
_entity_poly.type
_entity_poly.pdbx_seq_one_letter_code
_entity_poly.pdbx_strand_id
1 'polypeptide(L)'
;SSGSGKTNLLCNIILKYWIHYKNLYIFARSIDQPIYEKLKAVFNNIDKIEAHITDDGIISVDDCEPDSLVIFDDYILDKQDKIKGYFIRSRSKNISCIYIGQNYSLLDLQVIR
;
A
#
# COMPACT_ATOMS: atom_id res chain seq x y z
N SER A 1 21.19 -8.92 3.34
CA SER A 1 20.15 -9.48 4.23
C SER A 1 19.00 -8.48 4.37
N SER A 2 18.07 -8.44 3.40
CA SER A 2 16.91 -7.51 3.40
C SER A 2 15.63 -8.32 3.57
N GLY A 3 15.34 -8.73 4.80
CA GLY A 3 14.24 -9.62 5.14
C GLY A 3 13.62 -9.26 6.49
N SER A 4 13.26 -8.00 6.68
CA SER A 4 12.84 -7.46 7.99
C SER A 4 11.44 -7.92 8.45
N GLY A 5 10.86 -8.96 7.82
CA GLY A 5 9.56 -9.54 8.18
C GLY A 5 8.33 -8.68 7.85
N LYS A 6 8.50 -7.37 7.61
CA LYS A 6 7.40 -6.42 7.34
C LYS A 6 6.63 -6.75 6.07
N THR A 7 7.34 -7.02 4.97
CA THR A 7 6.71 -7.39 3.70
C THR A 7 6.03 -8.76 3.79
N ASN A 8 6.58 -9.71 4.57
CA ASN A 8 5.89 -10.98 4.85
C ASN A 8 4.63 -10.79 5.72
N LEU A 9 4.67 -9.88 6.70
CA LEU A 9 3.48 -9.52 7.49
C LEU A 9 2.40 -8.89 6.61
N LEU A 10 2.79 -8.00 5.70
CA LEU A 10 1.90 -7.41 4.71
C LEU A 10 1.22 -8.50 3.87
N CYS A 11 2.00 -9.41 3.27
CA CYS A 11 1.46 -10.53 2.51
C CYS A 11 0.47 -11.36 3.35
N ASN A 12 0.78 -11.64 4.62
CA ASN A 12 -0.10 -12.42 5.48
C ASN A 12 -1.42 -11.70 5.82
N ILE A 13 -1.38 -10.38 6.06
CA ILE A 13 -2.59 -9.58 6.32
C ILE A 13 -3.48 -9.55 5.08
N ILE A 14 -2.87 -9.26 3.93
CA ILE A 14 -3.51 -9.25 2.64
C ILE A 14 -4.19 -10.60 2.41
N LEU A 15 -3.44 -11.71 2.37
CA LEU A 15 -3.98 -13.03 2.05
C LEU A 15 -5.08 -13.50 3.01
N LYS A 16 -5.07 -13.06 4.28
CA LYS A 16 -6.01 -13.50 5.31
C LYS A 16 -7.27 -12.65 5.40
N TYR A 17 -7.21 -11.36 5.03
CA TYR A 17 -8.30 -10.40 5.21
C TYR A 17 -8.69 -9.64 3.92
N TRP A 18 -8.26 -10.13 2.75
CA TRP A 18 -8.47 -9.50 1.44
C TRP A 18 -9.94 -9.29 1.03
N ILE A 19 -10.87 -10.03 1.64
CA ILE A 19 -12.22 -10.34 1.15
C ILE A 19 -13.10 -9.11 0.82
N HIS A 20 -12.69 -7.90 1.23
CA HIS A 20 -13.47 -6.66 1.06
C HIS A 20 -12.97 -5.72 -0.03
N TYR A 21 -11.82 -5.97 -0.66
CA TYR A 21 -11.21 -5.03 -1.61
C TYR A 21 -11.27 -5.52 -3.05
N LYS A 22 -11.57 -4.60 -3.97
CA LYS A 22 -11.54 -4.81 -5.42
C LYS A 22 -10.21 -4.41 -6.04
N ASN A 23 -9.53 -3.43 -5.46
CA ASN A 23 -8.27 -2.94 -6.00
C ASN A 23 -7.16 -2.98 -4.95
N LEU A 24 -5.95 -3.27 -5.41
CA LEU A 24 -4.72 -3.21 -4.65
C LEU A 24 -3.81 -2.16 -5.24
N TYR A 25 -3.42 -1.16 -4.46
CA TYR A 25 -2.34 -0.24 -4.82
C TYR A 25 -1.15 -0.49 -3.90
N ILE A 26 0.00 -0.81 -4.47
CA ILE A 26 1.26 -0.88 -3.75
C ILE A 26 2.23 0.12 -4.38
N PHE A 27 2.55 1.16 -3.62
CA PHE A 27 3.61 2.09 -3.96
C PHE A 27 4.86 1.63 -3.22
N ALA A 28 5.87 1.16 -3.96
CA ALA A 28 7.14 0.70 -3.40
C ALA A 28 8.32 1.17 -4.27
N ARG A 29 9.46 1.48 -3.66
CA ARG A 29 10.67 1.90 -4.40
C ARG A 29 11.43 0.77 -5.10
N SER A 30 11.17 -0.47 -4.70
CA SER A 30 11.91 -1.66 -5.17
C SER A 30 10.91 -2.74 -5.57
N ILE A 31 10.13 -2.46 -6.63
CA ILE A 31 9.06 -3.34 -7.12
C ILE A 31 9.58 -4.67 -7.69
N ASP A 32 10.86 -4.75 -8.05
CA ASP A 32 11.49 -5.96 -8.62
C ASP A 32 11.82 -7.03 -7.57
N GLN A 33 11.52 -6.79 -6.29
CA GLN A 33 11.77 -7.79 -5.25
C GLN A 33 10.88 -9.03 -5.47
N PRO A 34 11.40 -10.26 -5.27
CA PRO A 34 10.67 -11.50 -5.51
C PRO A 34 9.32 -11.62 -4.79
N ILE A 35 9.12 -10.87 -3.71
CA ILE A 35 7.87 -10.84 -2.96
C ILE A 35 6.75 -10.11 -3.71
N TYR A 36 7.07 -9.04 -4.44
CA TYR A 36 6.11 -8.31 -5.26
C TYR A 36 5.73 -9.12 -6.49
N GLU A 37 6.68 -9.83 -7.10
CA GLU A 37 6.38 -10.78 -8.18
C GLU A 37 5.43 -11.91 -7.72
N LYS A 38 5.65 -12.45 -6.51
CA LYS A 38 4.72 -13.41 -5.91
C LYS A 38 3.34 -12.80 -5.66
N LEU A 39 3.27 -11.56 -5.15
CA LEU A 39 2.00 -10.87 -4.94
C LEU A 39 1.26 -10.66 -6.26
N LYS A 40 1.94 -10.13 -7.30
CA LYS A 40 1.37 -9.99 -8.66
C LYS A 40 0.81 -11.31 -9.16
N ALA A 41 1.59 -12.39 -9.05
CA ALA A 41 1.15 -13.72 -9.48
C ALA A 41 -0.10 -14.20 -8.71
N VAL A 42 -0.19 -13.96 -7.39
CA VAL A 42 -1.39 -14.30 -6.62
C VAL A 42 -2.60 -13.49 -7.09
N PHE A 43 -2.44 -12.18 -7.27
CA PHE A 43 -3.54 -11.30 -7.64
C PHE A 43 -4.02 -11.46 -9.08
N ASN A 44 -3.11 -11.71 -10.02
CA ASN A 44 -3.45 -11.99 -11.41
C ASN A 44 -4.32 -13.26 -11.57
N ASN A 45 -4.28 -14.18 -10.60
CA ASN A 45 -5.10 -15.40 -10.62
C ASN A 45 -6.50 -15.19 -10.01
N ILE A 46 -6.85 -13.96 -9.63
CA ILE A 46 -8.15 -13.64 -9.05
C ILE A 46 -8.88 -12.70 -10.02
N ASP A 47 -9.84 -13.25 -10.77
CA ASP A 47 -10.59 -12.62 -11.89
C ASP A 47 -11.31 -11.29 -11.59
N LYS A 48 -11.20 -10.74 -10.37
CA LYS A 48 -11.92 -9.53 -9.92
C LYS A 48 -11.04 -8.54 -9.17
N ILE A 49 -9.73 -8.75 -9.13
CA ILE A 49 -8.82 -7.85 -8.42
C ILE A 49 -7.89 -7.16 -9.41
N GLU A 50 -7.91 -5.83 -9.39
CA GLU A 50 -6.93 -5.04 -10.11
C GLU A 50 -5.76 -4.69 -9.17
N ALA A 51 -4.56 -5.17 -9.50
CA ALA A 51 -3.36 -4.91 -8.71
C ALA A 51 -2.41 -3.94 -9.42
N HIS A 52 -2.25 -2.76 -8.85
CA HIS A 52 -1.34 -1.72 -9.28
C HIS A 52 -0.13 -1.68 -8.37
N ILE A 53 1.00 -2.26 -8.82
CA ILE A 53 2.27 -2.21 -8.10
C ILE A 53 3.25 -1.36 -8.92
N THR A 54 3.65 -0.20 -8.39
CA THR A 54 4.44 0.79 -9.15
C THR A 54 5.38 1.59 -8.24
N ASP A 55 6.47 2.07 -8.83
CA ASP A 55 7.43 3.04 -8.28
C ASP A 55 7.31 4.44 -8.92
N ASP A 56 6.40 4.63 -9.90
CA ASP A 56 6.17 5.87 -10.68
C ASP A 56 5.59 7.03 -9.86
N GLY A 57 5.43 6.82 -8.55
CA GLY A 57 4.95 7.81 -7.61
C GLY A 57 3.50 7.59 -7.21
N ILE A 58 3.16 8.17 -6.05
CA ILE A 58 1.86 8.00 -5.42
C ILE A 58 0.82 8.85 -6.15
N ILE A 59 -0.33 8.28 -6.50
CA ILE A 59 -1.48 9.04 -7.04
C ILE A 59 -2.16 9.83 -5.91
N SER A 60 -3.01 10.79 -6.23
CA SER A 60 -3.78 11.45 -5.17
C SER A 60 -4.88 10.52 -4.65
N VAL A 61 -5.34 10.73 -3.42
CA VAL A 61 -6.54 10.07 -2.89
C VAL A 61 -7.81 10.44 -3.70
N ASP A 62 -7.75 11.47 -4.54
CA ASP A 62 -8.81 11.83 -5.48
C ASP A 62 -8.87 10.96 -6.72
N ASP A 63 -7.74 10.40 -7.13
CA ASP A 63 -7.61 9.58 -8.34
C ASP A 63 -7.61 8.08 -8.02
N CYS A 64 -7.77 7.71 -6.74
CA CYS A 64 -7.77 6.33 -6.28
C CYS A 64 -9.20 5.77 -6.24
N GLU A 65 -9.39 4.60 -6.83
CA GLU A 65 -10.69 3.94 -6.88
C GLU A 65 -11.20 3.60 -5.46
N PRO A 66 -12.52 3.65 -5.21
CA PRO A 66 -13.12 3.12 -3.98
C PRO A 66 -12.93 1.60 -3.83
N ASP A 67 -13.24 1.04 -2.66
CA ASP A 67 -13.05 -0.39 -2.36
C ASP A 67 -11.57 -0.84 -2.51
N SER A 68 -10.63 0.07 -2.26
CA SER A 68 -9.20 -0.17 -2.48
C SER A 68 -8.42 -0.33 -1.19
N LEU A 69 -7.44 -1.24 -1.21
CA LEU A 69 -6.36 -1.27 -0.24
C LEU A 69 -5.12 -0.60 -0.84
N VAL A 70 -4.63 0.44 -0.19
CA VAL A 70 -3.44 1.20 -0.58
C VAL A 70 -2.31 0.93 0.39
N ILE A 71 -1.13 0.62 -0.12
CA ILE A 71 0.06 0.33 0.69
C ILE A 71 1.19 1.23 0.24
N PHE A 72 1.80 1.93 1.20
CA PHE A 72 3.04 2.67 1.00
C PHE A 72 4.18 1.89 1.66
N ASP A 73 5.10 1.34 0.88
CA ASP A 73 6.26 0.60 1.39
C ASP A 73 7.55 1.40 1.23
N ASP A 74 8.17 1.71 2.37
CA ASP A 74 9.45 2.42 2.53
C ASP A 74 9.50 3.84 1.93
N TYR A 75 8.36 4.54 1.91
CA TYR A 75 8.24 5.92 1.41
C TYR A 75 8.64 7.01 2.42
N ILE A 76 9.32 6.68 3.52
CA ILE A 76 9.48 7.60 4.68
C ILE A 76 10.35 8.83 4.38
N LEU A 77 11.25 8.70 3.41
CA LEU A 77 12.13 9.78 2.99
C LEU A 77 11.53 10.66 1.88
N ASP A 78 10.37 10.27 1.35
CA ASP A 78 9.72 10.95 0.23
C ASP A 78 8.79 12.10 0.66
N LYS A 79 8.30 12.88 -0.30
CA LYS A 79 7.30 13.92 -0.03
C LYS A 79 6.01 13.28 0.47
N GLN A 80 5.63 13.63 1.70
CA GLN A 80 4.51 13.01 2.40
C GLN A 80 3.13 13.60 2.05
N ASP A 81 3.05 14.68 1.26
CA ASP A 81 1.80 15.43 1.04
C ASP A 81 0.63 14.55 0.54
N LYS A 82 0.90 13.67 -0.43
CA LYS A 82 -0.11 12.76 -0.97
C LYS A 82 -0.51 11.69 0.05
N ILE A 83 0.45 11.14 0.79
CA ILE A 83 0.24 10.14 1.83
C ILE A 83 -0.60 10.71 2.98
N LYS A 84 -0.32 11.96 3.40
CA LYS A 84 -1.16 12.69 4.38
C LYS A 84 -2.60 12.80 3.89
N GLY A 85 -2.80 13.07 2.61
CA GLY A 85 -4.12 13.07 1.98
C GLY A 85 -4.88 11.76 2.18
N TYR A 86 -4.21 10.62 2.01
CA TYR A 86 -4.80 9.31 2.29
C TYR A 86 -5.18 9.14 3.76
N PHE A 87 -4.29 9.46 4.70
CA PHE A 87 -4.61 9.31 6.13
C PHE A 87 -5.80 10.15 6.61
N ILE A 88 -6.01 11.31 6.00
CA ILE A 88 -7.11 12.21 6.37
C ILE A 88 -8.43 11.80 5.69
N ARG A 89 -8.39 11.36 4.43
CA ARG A 89 -9.57 11.31 3.55
C ARG A 89 -9.97 9.90 3.09
N SER A 90 -9.14 8.89 3.32
CA SER A 90 -9.39 7.51 2.85
C SER A 90 -10.75 6.97 3.31
N ARG A 91 -11.13 7.23 4.57
CA ARG A 91 -12.41 6.77 5.14
C ARG A 91 -13.64 7.28 4.40
N SER A 92 -13.69 8.56 4.03
CA SER A 92 -14.86 9.11 3.32
C SER A 92 -14.94 8.62 1.87
N LYS A 93 -13.89 7.97 1.38
CA LYS A 93 -13.79 7.41 0.04
C LYS A 93 -13.85 5.89 -0.01
N ASN A 94 -14.08 5.25 1.13
CA ASN A 94 -14.06 3.80 1.24
C ASN A 94 -12.74 3.18 0.73
N ILE A 95 -11.63 3.81 1.13
CA ILE A 95 -10.27 3.35 0.88
C ILE A 95 -9.64 3.00 2.22
N SER A 96 -8.94 1.88 2.27
CA SER A 96 -8.06 1.53 3.38
C SER A 96 -6.63 1.80 3.00
N CYS A 97 -5.83 2.35 3.90
CA CYS A 97 -4.41 2.60 3.64
C CYS A 97 -3.52 2.04 4.74
N ILE A 98 -2.40 1.45 4.36
CA ILE A 98 -1.35 0.92 5.23
C ILE A 98 -0.04 1.60 4.87
N TYR A 99 0.71 2.02 5.88
CA TYR A 99 2.05 2.55 5.72
C TYR A 99 3.05 1.63 6.38
N ILE A 100 4.05 1.21 5.63
CA ILE A 100 5.14 0.35 6.09
C ILE A 100 6.44 1.13 5.92
N GLY A 101 7.19 1.26 7.01
CA GLY A 101 8.50 1.90 7.00
C GLY A 101 9.46 1.24 7.99
N GLN A 102 10.75 1.51 7.82
CA GLN A 102 11.77 1.07 8.78
C GLN A 102 11.80 1.93 10.04
N ASN A 103 11.37 3.19 9.93
CA ASN A 103 11.30 4.15 11.03
C ASN A 103 10.04 5.02 10.87
N TYR A 104 9.48 5.49 11.99
CA TYR A 104 8.33 6.38 12.10
C TYR A 104 8.69 7.85 12.38
N SER A 105 9.98 8.19 12.55
CA SER A 105 10.43 9.54 12.95
C SER A 105 9.99 10.70 12.06
N LEU A 106 9.68 10.45 10.79
CA LEU A 106 9.27 11.48 9.82
C LEU A 106 7.77 11.44 9.51
N LEU A 107 7.04 10.51 10.11
CA LEU A 107 5.58 10.50 10.01
C LEU A 107 5.00 11.60 10.88
N ASP A 108 4.05 12.32 10.30
CA ASP A 108 3.26 13.30 11.03
C ASP A 108 2.28 12.56 11.96
N LEU A 109 2.63 12.40 13.23
CA LEU A 109 1.83 11.63 14.19
C LEU A 109 0.41 12.18 14.36
N GLN A 110 0.16 13.44 14.00
CA GLN A 110 -1.17 14.05 14.10
C GLN A 110 -2.17 13.45 13.09
N VAL A 111 -1.68 12.83 12.00
CA VAL A 111 -2.54 12.22 10.98
C VAL A 111 -2.72 10.71 11.18
N ILE A 112 -2.01 10.10 12.11
CA ILE A 112 -2.12 8.66 12.41
C ILE A 112 -3.33 8.45 13.33
N ARG A 113 -4.22 7.54 12.95
CA ARG A 113 -5.44 7.19 13.69
C ARG A 113 -5.51 5.72 14.02
#